data_AF-A0A7W8FPU2-F1
#
_entry.id   AF-A0A7W8FPU2-F1
#
_cell.length_a   1.000
_cell.length_b   1.000
_cell.length_c   1.000
_cell.angle_alpha   90.00
_cell.angle_beta   90.00
_cell.angle_gamma   90.00
#
_symmetry.space_group_name_H-M   'P 1'
#
loop_
_entity.id
_entity.type
_entity.pdbx_description
1 polymer ?
#
loop_
_entity_poly.entity_id
_entity_poly.type
_entity_poly.pdbx_seq_one_letter_code
_entity_poly.pdbx_strand_id
1 'polypeptide(L)'
;MLPSDIADVLRARMRKGQGLSVPYARKWAVGGCEPIQSLRSYPYDGLLLLGTGLSELRHAVVAYPDGLVIDGGLETIWVAANRSMRGDGPPDGYLVGTGGDQNARYVGDTAEIVIQIVRGMPEAAPALPAVAGLQVGFPGLENTTKTYVGSWQWGVHGEATDDEFVRRAANATLTAIEAKKERDAGHRG
;
A
#
# COMPACT_ATOMS: atom_id res chain seq x y z
N MET A 1 3.81 -14.13 -14.23
CA MET A 1 4.69 -13.07 -14.80
C MET A 1 5.93 -12.99 -13.92
N LEU A 2 7.10 -12.64 -14.49
CA LEU A 2 8.29 -12.40 -13.66
C LEU A 2 8.14 -11.09 -12.86
N PRO A 3 8.82 -10.95 -11.71
CA PRO A 3 8.81 -9.71 -10.92
C PRO A 3 9.09 -8.44 -11.74
N SER A 4 10.08 -8.51 -12.65
CA SER A 4 10.46 -7.41 -13.53
C SER A 4 9.34 -7.03 -14.50
N ASP A 5 8.66 -8.01 -15.09
CA ASP A 5 7.57 -7.75 -16.04
C ASP A 5 6.41 -7.04 -15.35
N ILE A 6 6.11 -7.44 -14.11
CA ILE A 6 5.07 -6.80 -13.29
C ILE A 6 5.45 -5.35 -13.00
N ALA A 7 6.69 -5.10 -12.59
CA ALA A 7 7.20 -3.76 -12.32
C ALA A 7 7.15 -2.88 -13.57
N ASP A 8 7.51 -3.41 -14.74
CA ASP A 8 7.49 -2.69 -16.01
C ASP A 8 6.07 -2.36 -16.49
N VAL A 9 5.12 -3.27 -16.31
CA VAL A 9 3.70 -2.99 -16.57
C VAL A 9 3.20 -1.85 -15.68
N LEU A 10 3.47 -1.90 -14.38
CA LEU A 10 3.07 -0.84 -13.45
C LEU A 10 3.74 0.50 -13.78
N ARG A 11 5.03 0.47 -14.17
CA ARG A 11 5.79 1.65 -14.58
C ARG A 11 5.22 2.29 -15.84
N ALA A 12 4.86 1.48 -16.83
CA ALA A 12 4.31 1.95 -18.10
C ALA A 12 2.85 2.45 -17.99
N ARG A 13 2.11 2.01 -16.95
CA ARG A 13 0.66 2.23 -16.82
C ARG A 13 0.27 2.98 -15.54
N MET A 14 1.14 3.87 -15.05
CA MET A 14 0.83 4.64 -13.85
C MET A 14 -0.43 5.50 -14.03
N ARG A 15 -1.34 5.40 -13.05
CA ARG A 15 -2.55 6.21 -12.97
C ARG A 15 -2.23 7.64 -12.51
N LYS A 16 -3.19 8.54 -12.75
CA LYS A 16 -3.16 9.94 -12.31
C LYS A 16 -4.43 10.27 -11.54
N GLY A 17 -4.30 11.12 -10.54
CA GLY A 17 -5.45 11.71 -9.83
C GLY A 17 -6.08 10.82 -8.76
N GLN A 18 -5.51 9.64 -8.46
CA GLN A 18 -5.99 8.77 -7.38
C GLN A 18 -5.00 8.67 -6.20
N GLY A 19 -4.11 9.66 -6.04
CA GLY A 19 -3.18 9.74 -4.91
C GLY A 19 -3.88 9.99 -3.57
N LEU A 20 -3.09 10.06 -2.50
CA LEU A 20 -3.56 10.46 -1.17
C LEU A 20 -4.27 11.82 -1.25
N SER A 21 -5.44 11.94 -0.64
CA SER A 21 -6.22 13.20 -0.67
C SER A 21 -5.59 14.32 0.16
N VAL A 22 -4.66 13.96 1.05
CA VAL A 22 -4.00 14.86 2.00
C VAL A 22 -2.49 14.58 2.01
N PRO A 23 -1.63 15.62 2.14
CA PRO A 23 -0.20 15.43 2.33
C PRO A 23 0.12 15.00 3.78
N TYR A 24 -0.18 13.75 4.14
CA TYR A 24 -0.10 13.25 5.52
C TYR A 24 1.29 13.38 6.16
N ALA A 25 2.35 13.07 5.42
CA ALA A 25 3.74 13.29 5.88
C ALA A 25 3.94 14.74 6.35
N ARG A 26 3.47 15.71 5.57
CA ARG A 26 3.56 17.14 5.94
C ARG A 26 2.69 17.47 7.14
N LYS A 27 1.48 16.91 7.27
CA LYS A 27 0.63 17.12 8.44
C LYS A 27 1.30 16.64 9.73
N TRP A 28 1.92 15.47 9.71
CA TRP A 28 2.65 14.93 10.85
C TRP A 28 3.88 15.77 11.19
N ALA A 29 4.67 16.16 10.17
CA ALA A 29 5.85 17.02 10.34
C ALA A 29 5.51 18.37 11.01
N VAL A 30 4.39 19.01 10.62
CA VAL A 30 3.91 20.25 11.27
C VAL A 30 3.60 20.04 12.75
N GLY A 31 3.14 18.84 13.13
CA GLY A 31 2.94 18.43 14.52
C GLY A 31 4.23 17.99 15.25
N GLY A 32 5.41 18.15 14.64
CA GLY A 32 6.69 17.69 15.20
C GLY A 32 6.90 16.18 15.15
N CYS A 33 6.09 15.44 14.39
CA CYS A 33 6.18 13.99 14.25
C CYS A 33 6.94 13.63 12.96
N GLU A 34 8.25 13.43 13.09
CA GLU A 34 9.11 12.93 12.00
C GLU A 34 9.28 11.41 12.08
N PRO A 35 9.34 10.68 10.95
CA PRO A 35 9.54 9.24 10.97
C PRO A 35 10.90 8.89 11.57
N ILE A 36 10.89 7.92 12.49
CA ILE A 36 12.07 7.41 13.20
C ILE A 36 12.49 6.01 12.73
N GLN A 37 11.66 5.40 11.89
CA GLN A 37 11.86 4.09 11.27
C GLN A 37 11.47 4.18 9.79
N SER A 38 11.90 3.19 9.00
CA SER A 38 11.54 3.09 7.58
C SER A 38 11.36 1.62 7.19
N LEU A 39 10.30 1.34 6.42
CA LEU A 39 10.16 0.06 5.74
C LEU A 39 11.15 -0.08 4.57
N ARG A 40 11.51 1.06 3.96
CA ARG A 40 12.38 1.14 2.78
C ARG A 40 13.83 0.97 3.19
N SER A 41 14.53 0.07 2.52
CA SER A 41 15.99 -0.12 2.61
C SER A 41 16.65 0.33 1.31
N TYR A 42 17.78 1.04 1.39
CA TYR A 42 18.47 1.51 0.17
C TYR A 42 19.32 0.40 -0.46
N PRO A 43 19.33 0.25 -1.80
CA PRO A 43 18.48 0.96 -2.78
C PRO A 43 17.03 0.46 -2.76
N TYR A 44 16.07 1.39 -2.82
CA TYR A 44 14.64 1.07 -2.81
C TYR A 44 14.01 1.26 -4.19
N ASP A 45 13.51 0.17 -4.77
CA ASP A 45 12.62 0.17 -5.94
C ASP A 45 11.28 -0.45 -5.54
N GLY A 46 10.30 0.40 -5.21
CA GLY A 46 8.98 -0.05 -4.76
C GLY A 46 8.17 -0.78 -5.83
N LEU A 47 8.42 -0.52 -7.12
CA LEU A 47 7.75 -1.25 -8.21
C LEU A 47 8.30 -2.67 -8.35
N LEU A 48 9.63 -2.82 -8.25
CA LEU A 48 10.25 -4.14 -8.25
C LEU A 48 9.90 -4.93 -6.98
N LEU A 49 9.85 -4.26 -5.82
CA LEU A 49 9.40 -4.87 -4.58
C LEU A 49 7.95 -5.36 -4.70
N LEU A 50 7.06 -4.51 -5.23
CA LEU A 50 5.68 -4.89 -5.50
C LEU A 50 5.59 -6.07 -6.47
N GLY A 51 6.32 -6.02 -7.58
CA GLY A 51 6.39 -7.10 -8.57
C GLY A 51 6.86 -8.42 -7.97
N THR A 52 7.88 -8.38 -7.12
CA THR A 52 8.40 -9.55 -6.40
C THR A 52 7.31 -10.11 -5.47
N GLY A 53 6.77 -9.27 -4.60
CA GLY A 53 5.75 -9.68 -3.64
C GLY A 53 4.51 -10.27 -4.30
N LEU A 54 4.00 -9.66 -5.37
CA LEU A 54 2.83 -10.17 -6.11
C LEU A 54 3.12 -11.50 -6.81
N SER A 55 4.32 -11.67 -7.37
CA SER A 55 4.71 -12.92 -8.04
C SER A 55 4.78 -14.11 -7.08
N GLU A 56 5.11 -13.85 -5.80
CA GLU A 56 5.23 -14.87 -4.76
C GLU A 56 3.87 -15.35 -4.22
N LEU A 57 2.79 -14.58 -4.42
CA LEU A 57 1.46 -14.94 -3.91
C LEU A 57 0.85 -16.15 -4.63
N ARG A 58 1.48 -16.67 -5.69
CA ARG A 58 1.01 -17.81 -6.50
C ARG A 58 -0.38 -17.65 -7.13
N HIS A 59 -0.87 -16.42 -7.21
CA HIS A 59 -2.07 -16.07 -7.97
C HIS A 59 -1.71 -15.70 -9.42
N ALA A 60 -2.65 -15.88 -10.34
CA ALA A 60 -2.48 -15.41 -11.71
C ALA A 60 -2.47 -13.87 -11.72
N VAL A 61 -1.35 -13.29 -12.16
CA VAL A 61 -1.19 -11.84 -12.36
C VAL A 61 -1.23 -11.57 -13.86
N VAL A 62 -2.15 -10.71 -14.28
CA VAL A 62 -2.39 -10.36 -15.69
C VAL A 62 -2.30 -8.85 -15.85
N ALA A 63 -1.64 -8.39 -16.91
CA ALA A 63 -1.56 -6.98 -17.23
C ALA A 63 -2.94 -6.44 -17.65
N TYR A 64 -3.35 -5.30 -17.07
CA TYR A 64 -4.62 -4.61 -17.38
C TYR A 64 -4.32 -3.16 -17.84
N PRO A 65 -5.18 -2.49 -18.65
CA PRO A 65 -4.81 -1.22 -19.30
C PRO A 65 -4.23 -0.13 -18.38
N ASP A 66 -4.59 -0.12 -17.10
CA ASP A 66 -4.17 0.86 -16.11
C ASP A 66 -3.60 0.23 -14.83
N GLY A 67 -3.05 -0.98 -14.94
CA GLY A 67 -2.41 -1.69 -13.83
C GLY A 67 -2.30 -3.19 -14.06
N LEU A 68 -2.63 -3.94 -13.02
CA LEU A 68 -2.61 -5.40 -12.97
C LEU A 68 -3.95 -5.88 -12.45
N VAL A 69 -4.37 -7.04 -12.92
CA VAL A 69 -5.47 -7.81 -12.34
C VAL A 69 -4.88 -9.08 -11.74
N ILE A 70 -5.39 -9.43 -10.57
CA ILE A 70 -4.99 -10.59 -9.78
C ILE A 70 -6.26 -11.36 -9.45
N ASP A 71 -6.26 -12.65 -9.76
CA ASP A 71 -7.33 -13.54 -9.31
C ASP A 71 -7.21 -13.78 -7.79
N GLY A 72 -8.04 -13.05 -7.01
CA GLY A 72 -8.10 -13.14 -5.56
C GLY A 72 -8.96 -14.29 -5.04
N GLY A 73 -9.45 -15.18 -5.91
CA GLY A 73 -10.38 -16.24 -5.56
C GLY A 73 -11.83 -15.75 -5.57
N LEU A 74 -12.32 -15.22 -4.44
CA LEU A 74 -13.72 -14.79 -4.29
C LEU A 74 -14.05 -13.52 -5.07
N GLU A 75 -13.05 -12.68 -5.33
CA GLU A 75 -13.20 -11.43 -6.08
C GLU A 75 -11.93 -11.13 -6.89
N THR A 76 -12.11 -10.51 -8.05
CA THR A 76 -11.01 -9.98 -8.85
C THR A 76 -10.42 -8.75 -8.16
N ILE A 77 -9.12 -8.75 -7.94
CA ILE A 77 -8.39 -7.62 -7.37
C ILE A 77 -7.65 -6.92 -8.50
N TRP A 78 -7.61 -5.60 -8.49
CA TRP A 78 -6.69 -4.86 -9.34
C TRP A 78 -5.69 -4.07 -8.49
N VAL A 79 -4.47 -3.98 -9.00
CA VAL A 79 -3.36 -3.25 -8.40
C VAL A 79 -2.80 -2.27 -9.42
N ALA A 80 -2.56 -1.03 -8.99
CA ALA A 80 -1.98 -0.01 -9.85
C ALA A 80 -0.95 0.83 -9.09
N ALA A 81 -0.09 1.52 -9.83
CA ALA A 81 0.78 2.55 -9.29
C ALA A 81 0.23 3.92 -9.71
N ASN A 82 0.31 4.92 -8.83
CA ASN A 82 -0.10 6.28 -9.09
C ASN A 82 1.13 7.19 -9.17
N ARG A 83 1.01 8.21 -10.03
CA ARG A 83 1.88 9.36 -9.98
C ARG A 83 1.14 10.65 -10.29
N SER A 84 1.15 11.57 -9.34
CA SER A 84 0.40 12.82 -9.41
C SER A 84 1.09 13.87 -10.29
N MET A 85 2.43 13.84 -10.39
CA MET A 85 3.21 14.72 -11.26
C MET A 85 3.66 14.03 -12.56
N ARG A 86 3.60 14.73 -13.71
CA ARG A 86 4.09 14.21 -15.01
C ARG A 86 5.63 14.16 -15.03
N GLY A 87 6.21 13.14 -15.67
CA GLY A 87 7.65 13.03 -15.94
C GLY A 87 8.20 11.62 -15.68
N ASP A 88 9.52 11.45 -15.70
CA ASP A 88 10.24 10.23 -15.31
C ASP A 88 10.54 10.24 -13.81
N GLY A 89 10.49 9.09 -13.13
CA GLY A 89 10.61 8.99 -11.67
C GLY A 89 9.67 7.98 -11.00
N PRO A 90 9.86 7.74 -9.69
CA PRO A 90 9.13 6.72 -8.94
C PRO A 90 7.64 7.09 -8.76
N PRO A 91 6.77 6.09 -8.51
CA PRO A 91 5.39 6.34 -8.12
C PRO A 91 5.33 7.08 -6.78
N ASP A 92 4.26 7.86 -6.60
CA ASP A 92 3.95 8.53 -5.32
C ASP A 92 2.81 7.84 -4.54
N GLY A 93 2.25 6.78 -5.12
CA GLY A 93 1.27 5.93 -4.46
C GLY A 93 1.08 4.59 -5.14
N TYR A 94 0.50 3.66 -4.41
CA TYR A 94 0.12 2.33 -4.84
C TYR A 94 -1.35 2.14 -4.48
N LEU A 95 -2.09 1.51 -5.39
CA LEU A 95 -3.55 1.45 -5.37
C LEU A 95 -4.00 -0.01 -5.34
N VAL A 96 -5.07 -0.27 -4.60
CA VAL A 96 -5.81 -1.54 -4.62
C VAL A 96 -7.29 -1.23 -4.80
N GLY A 97 -7.95 -1.97 -5.68
CA GLY A 97 -9.39 -2.03 -5.73
C GLY A 97 -9.88 -3.42 -6.11
N THR A 98 -11.20 -3.58 -6.14
CA THR A 98 -11.85 -4.87 -6.35
C THR A 98 -12.95 -4.76 -7.40
N GLY A 99 -13.24 -5.89 -8.04
CA GLY A 99 -14.28 -6.00 -9.06
C GLY A 99 -14.02 -5.08 -10.26
N GLY A 100 -15.10 -4.53 -10.81
CA GLY A 100 -15.06 -3.61 -11.96
C GLY A 100 -14.99 -2.13 -11.59
N ASP A 101 -14.88 -1.77 -10.30
CA ASP A 101 -14.80 -0.37 -9.87
C ASP A 101 -13.44 0.21 -10.24
N GLN A 102 -13.44 1.42 -10.79
CA GLN A 102 -12.22 2.15 -11.17
C GLN A 102 -11.62 2.92 -10.00
N ASN A 103 -12.36 3.09 -8.90
CA ASN A 103 -11.90 3.78 -7.70
C ASN A 103 -11.13 2.83 -6.78
N ALA A 104 -9.95 3.27 -6.36
CA ALA A 104 -9.17 2.53 -5.38
C ALA A 104 -9.93 2.44 -4.04
N ARG A 105 -10.02 1.23 -3.51
CA ARG A 105 -10.45 0.95 -2.14
C ARG A 105 -9.35 1.25 -1.13
N TYR A 106 -8.10 1.18 -1.56
CA TYR A 106 -6.94 1.62 -0.80
C TYR A 106 -5.94 2.36 -1.69
N VAL A 107 -5.41 3.48 -1.19
CA VAL A 107 -4.24 4.17 -1.75
C VAL A 107 -3.21 4.37 -0.65
N GLY A 108 -1.94 4.08 -0.91
CA GLY A 108 -0.87 4.32 0.05
C GLY A 108 0.50 4.56 -0.59
N ASP A 109 1.44 5.11 0.16
CA ASP A 109 2.78 5.47 -0.31
C ASP A 109 3.81 4.31 -0.22
N THR A 110 3.36 3.13 0.20
CA THR A 110 4.22 2.01 0.59
C THR A 110 3.77 0.71 -0.08
N ALA A 111 4.64 0.12 -0.89
CA ALA A 111 4.34 -1.07 -1.71
C ALA A 111 4.11 -2.32 -0.87
N GLU A 112 4.85 -2.45 0.23
CA GLU A 112 4.74 -3.53 1.21
C GLU A 112 3.31 -3.68 1.71
N ILE A 113 2.59 -2.56 1.90
CA ILE A 113 1.21 -2.60 2.40
C ILE A 113 0.28 -3.19 1.35
N VAL A 114 0.45 -2.82 0.08
CA VAL A 114 -0.31 -3.41 -1.02
C VAL A 114 -0.08 -4.91 -1.12
N ILE A 115 1.17 -5.38 -0.99
CA ILE A 115 1.47 -6.82 -1.00
C ILE A 115 0.70 -7.53 0.12
N GLN A 116 0.70 -6.98 1.34
CA GLN A 116 0.02 -7.60 2.47
C GLN A 116 -1.50 -7.55 2.34
N ILE A 117 -2.07 -6.47 1.79
CA ILE A 117 -3.51 -6.40 1.48
C ILE A 117 -3.88 -7.52 0.51
N VAL A 118 -3.20 -7.60 -0.64
CA VAL A 118 -3.50 -8.61 -1.66
C VAL A 118 -3.31 -10.03 -1.12
N ARG A 119 -2.25 -10.27 -0.33
CA ARG A 119 -2.01 -11.56 0.32
C ARG A 119 -3.16 -12.01 1.23
N GLY A 120 -3.79 -11.08 1.95
CA GLY A 120 -4.90 -11.36 2.85
C GLY A 120 -6.29 -11.36 2.22
N MET A 121 -6.43 -11.00 0.93
CA MET A 121 -7.73 -10.91 0.26
C MET A 121 -8.54 -12.22 0.22
N PRO A 122 -7.93 -13.42 0.07
CA PRO A 122 -8.68 -14.68 0.12
C PRO A 122 -9.38 -14.95 1.46
N GLU A 123 -8.97 -14.27 2.53
CA GLU A 123 -9.50 -14.44 3.87
C GLU A 123 -10.45 -13.29 4.26
N ALA A 124 -11.33 -13.56 5.24
CA ALA A 124 -12.17 -12.53 5.83
C ALA A 124 -11.29 -11.43 6.46
N ALA A 125 -11.70 -10.17 6.32
CA ALA A 125 -10.96 -9.05 6.88
C ALA A 125 -10.79 -9.23 8.41
N PRO A 126 -9.55 -9.22 8.94
CA PRO A 126 -9.32 -9.40 10.36
C PRO A 126 -9.91 -8.25 11.18
N ALA A 127 -10.00 -8.42 12.50
CA ALA A 127 -10.35 -7.34 13.40
C ALA A 127 -9.33 -6.18 13.31
N LEU A 128 -9.77 -4.96 13.67
CA LEU A 128 -8.87 -3.81 13.68
C LEU A 128 -7.83 -3.98 14.81
N PRO A 129 -6.52 -3.92 14.51
CA PRO A 129 -5.50 -4.05 15.53
C PRO A 129 -5.46 -2.80 16.43
N ALA A 130 -5.37 -3.01 17.74
CA ALA A 130 -5.26 -1.95 18.75
C ALA A 130 -3.82 -1.81 19.25
N VAL A 131 -2.96 -1.17 18.46
CA VAL A 131 -1.53 -0.99 18.77
C VAL A 131 -1.12 0.48 18.68
N ALA A 132 -0.34 0.97 19.65
CA ALA A 132 0.01 2.39 19.75
C ALA A 132 0.79 2.94 18.55
N GLY A 133 1.50 2.08 17.81
CA GLY A 133 2.28 2.44 16.62
C GLY A 133 1.45 2.62 15.35
N LEU A 134 0.16 2.27 15.36
CA LEU A 134 -0.73 2.38 14.21
C LEU A 134 -1.75 3.49 14.45
N GLN A 135 -1.99 4.31 13.42
CA GLN A 135 -2.99 5.37 13.44
C GLN A 135 -4.08 5.09 12.41
N VAL A 136 -5.33 5.20 12.85
CA VAL A 136 -6.53 5.03 12.03
C VAL A 136 -7.42 6.24 12.25
N GLY A 137 -7.90 6.87 11.17
CA GLY A 137 -8.77 8.05 11.21
C GLY A 137 -8.02 9.38 11.40
N PHE A 138 -6.88 9.41 12.09
CA PHE A 138 -6.09 10.63 12.29
C PHE A 138 -4.70 10.54 11.64
N PRO A 139 -4.25 11.54 10.85
CA PRO A 139 -4.77 12.91 10.72
C PRO A 139 -5.68 13.09 9.49
N GLY A 140 -6.49 12.06 9.22
CA GLY A 140 -7.53 12.05 8.20
C GLY A 140 -8.51 13.21 8.33
N LEU A 141 -9.22 13.48 7.25
CA LEU A 141 -10.31 14.45 7.27
C LEU A 141 -11.56 13.77 7.84
N GLU A 142 -12.19 14.43 8.81
CA GLU A 142 -13.50 14.01 9.32
C GLU A 142 -14.55 14.06 8.20
N ASN A 143 -15.56 13.17 8.27
CA ASN A 143 -16.69 13.11 7.34
C ASN A 143 -16.33 12.92 5.86
N THR A 144 -15.19 12.28 5.57
CA THR A 144 -14.84 11.87 4.19
C THR A 144 -15.10 10.38 3.99
N THR A 145 -15.24 9.96 2.73
CA THR A 145 -15.39 8.54 2.36
C THR A 145 -14.10 7.74 2.52
N LYS A 146 -13.01 8.40 2.92
CA LYS A 146 -11.68 7.83 3.06
C LYS A 146 -11.19 7.98 4.49
N THR A 147 -10.75 6.89 5.06
CA THR A 147 -10.16 6.86 6.41
C THR A 147 -8.65 6.74 6.27
N TYR A 148 -7.92 7.64 6.93
CA TYR A 148 -6.47 7.53 7.03
C TYR A 148 -6.07 6.25 7.78
N VAL A 149 -5.09 5.52 7.25
CA VAL A 149 -4.49 4.36 7.90
C VAL A 149 -2.98 4.42 7.68
N GLY A 150 -2.20 4.40 8.75
CA GLY A 150 -0.74 4.47 8.62
C GLY A 150 0.00 4.45 9.94
N SER A 151 1.29 4.79 9.85
CA SER A 151 2.17 4.94 11.00
C SER A 151 3.16 6.07 10.74
N TRP A 152 3.03 7.18 11.47
CA TRP A 152 3.98 8.29 11.33
C TRP A 152 5.40 7.87 11.73
N GLN A 153 5.53 7.02 12.74
CA GLN A 153 6.83 6.53 13.23
C GLN A 153 7.61 5.79 12.14
N TRP A 154 6.91 5.13 11.23
CA TRP A 154 7.46 4.36 10.12
C TRP A 154 7.40 5.07 8.77
N GLY A 155 6.88 6.30 8.74
CA GLY A 155 6.68 7.06 7.50
C GLY A 155 5.73 6.35 6.51
N VAL A 156 4.71 5.65 7.01
CA VAL A 156 3.73 4.92 6.20
C VAL A 156 2.42 5.69 6.19
N HIS A 157 1.90 6.00 5.01
CA HIS A 157 0.67 6.77 4.85
C HIS A 157 -0.25 6.19 3.79
N GLY A 158 -1.48 5.92 4.19
CA GLY A 158 -2.52 5.39 3.32
C GLY A 158 -3.92 5.92 3.64
N GLU A 159 -4.84 5.71 2.71
CA GLU A 159 -6.27 5.93 2.84
C GLU A 159 -7.00 4.68 2.37
N ALA A 160 -8.00 4.26 3.14
CA ALA A 160 -8.90 3.18 2.78
C ALA A 160 -10.35 3.69 2.74
N THR A 161 -11.13 3.20 1.78
CA THR A 161 -12.59 3.36 1.79
C THR A 161 -13.21 2.25 2.62
N ASP A 162 -14.37 2.50 3.24
CA ASP A 162 -15.13 1.50 4.01
C ASP A 162 -14.40 0.78 5.16
N ASP A 163 -15.17 0.11 6.02
CA ASP A 163 -14.63 -0.50 7.24
C ASP A 163 -13.79 -1.74 6.94
N GLU A 164 -14.07 -2.45 5.83
CA GLU A 164 -13.33 -3.65 5.48
C GLU A 164 -11.91 -3.30 5.07
N PHE A 165 -11.75 -2.38 4.12
CA PHE A 165 -10.43 -1.98 3.64
C PHE A 165 -9.64 -1.20 4.69
N VAL A 166 -10.31 -0.47 5.61
CA VAL A 166 -9.64 0.10 6.80
C VAL A 166 -9.00 -1.00 7.65
N ARG A 167 -9.73 -2.08 7.95
CA ARG A 167 -9.18 -3.20 8.72
C ARG A 167 -8.06 -3.92 7.97
N ARG A 168 -8.21 -4.15 6.66
CA ARG A 168 -7.16 -4.78 5.84
C ARG A 168 -5.89 -3.93 5.79
N ALA A 169 -6.01 -2.62 5.52
CA ALA A 169 -4.87 -1.71 5.48
C ALA A 169 -4.16 -1.59 6.84
N ALA A 170 -4.92 -1.61 7.93
CA ALA A 170 -4.40 -1.55 9.29
C ALA A 170 -3.55 -2.79 9.62
N ASN A 171 -4.09 -3.98 9.36
CA ASN A 171 -3.39 -5.25 9.57
C ASN A 171 -2.19 -5.39 8.62
N ALA A 172 -2.33 -4.98 7.36
CA ALA A 172 -1.23 -4.96 6.39
C ALA A 172 -0.08 -4.04 6.83
N THR A 173 -0.40 -2.87 7.39
CA THR A 173 0.59 -1.93 7.95
C THR A 173 1.33 -2.55 9.13
N LEU A 174 0.61 -3.14 10.07
CA LEU A 174 1.22 -3.81 11.22
C LEU A 174 2.12 -4.97 10.79
N THR A 175 1.63 -5.84 9.90
CA THR A 175 2.37 -7.00 9.39
C THR A 175 3.67 -6.58 8.69
N ALA A 176 3.61 -5.53 7.86
CA ALA A 176 4.81 -5.02 7.17
C ALA A 176 5.86 -4.49 8.16
N ILE A 177 5.42 -3.79 9.21
CA ILE A 177 6.25 -3.27 10.29
C ILE A 177 6.90 -4.42 11.08
N GLU A 178 6.12 -5.42 11.47
CA GLU A 178 6.63 -6.58 12.22
C GLU A 178 7.65 -7.35 11.39
N ALA A 179 7.35 -7.63 10.13
CA ALA A 179 8.28 -8.30 9.22
C ALA A 179 9.58 -7.50 9.04
N LYS A 180 9.53 -6.16 9.03
CA LYS A 180 10.75 -5.33 8.98
C LYS A 180 11.56 -5.41 10.27
N LYS A 181 10.90 -5.36 11.43
CA LYS A 181 11.56 -5.50 12.74
C LYS A 181 12.26 -6.84 12.88
N GLU A 182 11.61 -7.93 12.46
CA GLU A 182 12.18 -9.28 12.51
C GLU A 182 13.42 -9.39 11.62
N ARG A 183 13.35 -8.89 10.38
CA ARG A 183 14.51 -8.84 9.48
C ARG A 183 15.67 -8.07 10.11
N ASP A 184 15.40 -6.90 10.69
CA ASP A 184 16.44 -6.05 11.28
C ASP A 184 17.02 -6.58 12.60
N ALA A 185 16.27 -7.42 13.31
CA ALA A 185 16.77 -8.13 14.49
C ALA A 185 17.68 -9.28 14.10
N GLY A 186 17.33 -10.05 13.05
CA GLY A 186 18.13 -11.17 12.56
C GLY A 186 19.49 -10.78 11.94
N HIS A 187 19.66 -9.54 11.50
CA HIS A 187 20.93 -9.04 10.95
C HIS A 187 21.90 -8.49 12.03
N ARG A 188 21.51 -8.52 13.32
CA ARG A 188 22.33 -8.03 14.44
C ARG A 188 22.98 -9.14 15.27
N GLY A 189 22.83 -10.41 14.88
CA GLY A 189 23.51 -11.57 15.46
C GLY A 189 24.57 -12.11 14.52
#